data_AF-A0A222SKL4-F1
#
_entry.id   AF-A0A222SKL4-F1
#
_cell.length_a   1.000
_cell.length_b   1.000
_cell.length_c   1.000
_cell.angle_alpha   90.00
_cell.angle_beta   90.00
_cell.angle_gamma   90.00
#
_symmetry.space_group_name_H-M   'P 1'
#
loop_
_entity.id
_entity.type
_entity.pdbx_description
1 polymer ?
#
loop_
_entity_poly.entity_id
_entity_poly.type
_entity_poly.pdbx_seq_one_letter_code
_entity_poly.pdbx_strand_id
1 'polypeptide(L)'
;MRREDDERFQDYFGRSVRALSDYLGIGFQIAGSFAFFVLIGYWADEKLGTSPLLLLAGVAVGMTGMVLVLMKVVRNANRKKR
;
A
#
# COMPACT_ATOMS: atom_id res chain seq x y z
N MET A 1 -18.02 35.08 16.95
CA MET A 1 -16.75 34.82 16.24
C MET A 1 -16.09 33.49 16.62
N ARG A 2 -16.29 32.91 17.81
CA ARG A 2 -15.60 31.65 18.22
C ARG A 2 -16.15 30.33 17.64
N ARG A 3 -17.37 30.31 17.09
CA ARG A 3 -18.03 29.09 16.57
C ARG A 3 -17.70 28.76 15.11
N GLU A 4 -17.42 29.76 14.29
CA GLU A 4 -17.08 29.57 12.87
C GLU A 4 -15.65 29.01 12.68
N ASP A 5 -14.74 29.25 13.62
CA ASP A 5 -13.39 28.70 13.60
C ASP A 5 -13.36 27.19 13.89
N ASP A 6 -14.17 26.73 14.84
CA ASP A 6 -14.28 25.31 15.21
C ASP A 6 -14.92 24.47 14.09
N GLU A 7 -15.96 24.99 13.42
CA GLU A 7 -16.61 24.32 12.28
C GLU A 7 -15.66 24.19 11.07
N ARG A 8 -14.91 25.26 10.75
CA ARG A 8 -13.89 25.22 9.68
C ARG A 8 -12.76 24.23 9.97
N PHE A 9 -12.35 24.12 11.23
CA PHE A 9 -11.29 23.19 11.63
C PHE A 9 -11.74 21.74 11.52
N GLN A 10 -12.96 21.42 11.96
CA GLN A 10 -13.53 20.07 11.83
C GLN A 10 -13.70 19.65 10.37
N ASP A 11 -14.17 20.55 9.50
CA ASP A 11 -14.30 20.27 8.07
C ASP A 11 -12.95 20.04 7.37
N TYR A 12 -11.92 20.80 7.76
CA TYR A 12 -10.55 20.59 7.27
C TYR A 12 -9.99 19.25 7.74
N PHE A 13 -10.22 18.90 9.00
CA PHE A 13 -9.76 17.64 9.58
C PHE A 13 -10.47 16.46 8.91
N GLY A 14 -11.79 16.50 8.74
CA GLY A 14 -12.57 15.45 8.10
C GLY A 14 -12.16 15.20 6.64
N ARG A 15 -11.93 16.26 5.85
CA ARG A 15 -11.42 16.13 4.47
C ARG A 15 -10.01 15.54 4.42
N SER A 16 -9.14 15.94 5.35
CA SER A 16 -7.76 15.44 5.43
C SER A 16 -7.72 13.97 5.83
N VAL A 17 -8.53 13.56 6.81
CA VAL A 17 -8.67 12.16 7.23
C VAL A 17 -9.22 11.29 6.11
N ARG A 18 -10.22 11.78 5.36
CA ARG A 18 -10.77 11.05 4.22
C ARG A 18 -9.75 10.89 3.09
N ALA A 19 -9.00 11.94 2.77
CA ALA A 19 -7.91 11.85 1.80
C ALA A 19 -6.82 10.86 2.25
N LEU A 20 -6.46 10.87 3.54
CA LEU A 20 -5.48 9.94 4.11
C LEU A 20 -5.96 8.49 4.05
N SER A 21 -7.25 8.24 4.32
CA SER A 21 -7.86 6.90 4.28
C SER A 21 -7.70 6.23 2.92
N ASP A 22 -7.90 6.97 1.82
CA ASP A 22 -7.75 6.46 0.46
C ASP A 22 -6.30 5.97 0.18
N TYR A 23 -5.29 6.68 0.69
CA TYR A 23 -3.88 6.27 0.53
C TYR A 23 -3.47 5.14 1.47
N LEU A 24 -4.02 5.11 2.70
CA LEU A 24 -3.77 4.05 3.66
C LEU A 24 -4.24 2.69 3.14
N GLY A 25 -5.39 2.63 2.47
CA GLY A 25 -5.88 1.39 1.85
C GLY A 25 -4.91 0.82 0.80
N ILE A 26 -4.33 1.70 -0.02
CA ILE A 26 -3.33 1.32 -1.03
C ILE A 26 -2.05 0.83 -0.35
N GLY A 27 -1.56 1.56 0.66
CA GLY A 27 -0.38 1.17 1.44
C GLY A 27 -0.55 -0.20 2.10
N PHE A 28 -1.72 -0.45 2.70
CA PHE A 28 -2.04 -1.73 3.33
C PHE A 28 -2.10 -2.87 2.30
N GLN A 29 -2.70 -2.65 1.14
CA GLN A 29 -2.74 -3.63 0.06
C GLN A 29 -1.33 -4.02 -0.41
N ILE A 30 -0.46 -3.03 -0.60
CA ILE A 30 0.94 -3.25 -1.01
C ILE A 30 1.69 -4.01 0.07
N ALA A 31 1.63 -3.54 1.32
CA ALA A 31 2.33 -4.15 2.44
C ALA A 31 1.87 -5.60 2.66
N GLY A 32 0.56 -5.85 2.64
CA GLY A 32 -0.01 -7.19 2.79
C GLY A 32 0.40 -8.13 1.66
N SER A 33 0.34 -7.66 0.40
CA SER A 33 0.75 -8.48 -0.75
C SER A 33 2.25 -8.79 -0.72
N PHE A 34 3.08 -7.80 -0.37
CA PHE A 34 4.53 -7.98 -0.27
C PHE A 34 4.87 -8.97 0.86
N ALA A 35 4.33 -8.75 2.06
CA ALA A 35 4.54 -9.64 3.20
C ALA A 35 4.12 -11.08 2.88
N PHE A 36 3.00 -11.27 2.19
CA PHE A 36 2.53 -12.59 1.77
C PHE A 36 3.57 -13.35 0.93
N PHE A 37 4.14 -12.74 -0.11
CA PHE A 37 5.15 -13.39 -0.94
C PHE A 37 6.47 -13.65 -0.20
N VAL A 38 6.90 -12.71 0.64
CA VAL A 38 8.13 -12.86 1.43
C VAL A 38 7.97 -13.98 2.46
N LEU A 39 6.85 -14.03 3.18
CA LEU A 39 6.59 -15.07 4.18
C LEU A 39 6.48 -16.45 3.55
N ILE A 40 5.85 -16.57 2.38
CA ILE A 40 5.82 -17.84 1.63
C ILE A 40 7.22 -18.25 1.19
N GLY A 41 8.01 -17.31 0.66
CA GLY A 41 9.39 -17.59 0.24
C GLY A 41 10.26 -18.04 1.41
N TYR A 42 10.15 -17.36 2.56
CA TYR A 42 10.85 -17.73 3.78
C TYR A 42 10.45 -19.13 4.28
N TRP A 43 9.15 -19.41 4.35
CA TRP A 43 8.65 -20.70 4.80
C TRP A 43 9.06 -21.85 3.85
N ALA A 44 9.05 -21.59 2.54
CA ALA A 44 9.50 -22.56 1.54
C ALA A 44 11.01 -22.80 1.62
N ASP A 45 11.81 -21.76 1.83
CA ASP A 45 13.24 -21.87 2.05
C ASP A 45 13.57 -22.71 3.29
N GLU A 46 12.85 -22.50 4.39
CA GLU A 46 13.01 -23.27 5.63
C GLU A 46 12.63 -24.75 5.45
N LYS A 47 11.62 -25.04 4.63
CA LYS A 47 11.17 -26.41 4.36
C LYS A 47 12.09 -27.17 3.42
N LEU A 48 12.66 -26.49 2.41
CA LEU A 48 13.48 -27.10 1.36
C LEU A 48 15.00 -26.99 1.63
N GLY A 49 15.41 -26.23 2.65
CA GLY A 49 16.81 -25.99 2.97
C GLY A 49 17.52 -25.10 1.95
N THR A 50 16.76 -24.35 1.13
CA THR A 50 17.27 -23.50 0.04
C THR A 50 17.54 -22.05 0.47
N SER A 51 17.48 -21.76 1.77
CA SER A 51 17.66 -20.43 2.33
C SER A 51 18.92 -19.73 1.79
N PRO A 52 18.82 -18.54 1.15
CA PRO A 52 17.66 -17.65 1.03
C PRO A 52 17.11 -17.49 -0.42
N LEU A 53 17.15 -18.52 -1.26
CA LEU A 53 16.82 -18.38 -2.68
C LEU A 53 15.34 -18.10 -2.96
N LEU A 54 14.41 -18.83 -2.31
CA LEU A 54 12.97 -18.65 -2.53
C LEU A 54 12.46 -17.38 -1.87
N LEU A 55 13.04 -16.96 -0.76
CA LEU A 55 12.82 -15.64 -0.17
C LEU A 55 13.21 -14.54 -1.15
N LEU A 56 14.40 -14.61 -1.76
CA LEU A 56 14.84 -13.62 -2.74
C LEU A 56 13.90 -13.57 -3.95
N ALA A 57 13.45 -14.72 -4.45
CA ALA A 57 12.46 -14.79 -5.50
C ALA A 57 11.11 -14.15 -5.07
N GLY A 58 10.64 -14.45 -3.87
CA GLY A 58 9.43 -13.86 -3.29
C GLY A 58 9.52 -12.33 -3.15
N VAL A 59 10.67 -11.82 -2.71
CA VAL A 59 10.96 -10.38 -2.65
C VAL A 59 10.94 -9.75 -4.04
N ALA A 60 11.58 -10.37 -5.04
CA ALA A 60 11.58 -9.87 -6.42
C ALA A 60 10.16 -9.81 -7.02
N VAL A 61 9.35 -10.85 -6.80
CA VAL A 61 7.94 -10.87 -7.21
C VAL A 61 7.14 -9.80 -6.46
N GLY A 62 7.34 -9.67 -5.15
CA GLY A 62 6.67 -8.66 -4.33
C GLY A 62 6.98 -7.23 -4.78
N MET A 63 8.24 -6.92 -5.07
CA MET A 63 8.65 -5.61 -5.60
C MET A 63 8.05 -5.34 -6.97
N THR A 64 8.04 -6.33 -7.86
CA THR A 64 7.41 -6.20 -9.18
C THR A 64 5.92 -5.92 -9.03
N GLY A 65 5.22 -6.67 -8.17
CA GLY A 65 3.81 -6.46 -7.86
C GLY A 65 3.52 -5.05 -7.32
N MET A 66 4.36 -4.55 -6.41
CA MET A 66 4.26 -3.20 -5.88
C MET A 66 4.35 -2.14 -6.98
N VAL A 67 5.32 -2.25 -7.88
CA VAL A 67 5.47 -1.31 -9.01
C VAL A 67 4.23 -1.33 -9.90
N LEU A 68 3.68 -2.51 -10.21
CA LEU A 68 2.47 -2.63 -11.02
C LEU A 68 1.24 -2.01 -10.34
N VAL A 69 1.09 -2.20 -9.03
CA VAL A 69 0.01 -1.57 -8.24
C VAL A 69 0.14 -0.05 -8.27
N LEU A 70 1.35 0.48 -8.04
CA LEU A 70 1.60 1.92 -8.10
C LEU A 70 1.30 2.50 -9.49
N MET A 71 1.74 1.84 -10.56
CA MET A 71 1.40 2.24 -11.93
C MET A 71 -0.12 2.26 -12.16
N LYS A 72 -0.83 1.27 -11.65
CA LYS A 72 -2.30 1.20 -11.74
C LYS A 72 -2.97 2.35 -10.98
N VAL A 73 -2.50 2.65 -9.77
CA VAL A 73 -2.99 3.76 -8.94
C VAL A 73 -2.78 5.11 -9.65
N VAL A 74 -1.57 5.37 -10.14
CA VAL A 74 -1.24 6.60 -10.88
C VAL A 74 -2.10 6.73 -12.13
N ARG A 75 -2.26 5.64 -12.90
CA ARG A 75 -3.09 5.64 -14.12
C ARG A 75 -4.56 5.95 -13.81
N ASN A 76 -5.10 5.38 -12.73
CA ASN A 76 -6.48 5.61 -12.32
C ASN A 76 -6.70 7.05 -11.83
N ALA A 77 -5.75 7.59 -11.05
CA ALA A 77 -5.78 8.99 -10.63
C ALA A 77 -5.75 9.96 -11.82
N ASN A 78 -4.95 9.65 -12.85
CA ASN A 78 -4.86 10.48 -14.05
C ASN A 78 -6.12 10.40 -14.94
N ARG A 79 -6.79 9.24 -15.00
CA ARG A 79 -8.08 9.08 -15.72
C ARG A 79 -9.21 9.87 -15.09
N LYS A 80 -9.28 9.97 -13.76
CA LYS A 80 -10.35 10.69 -13.05
C LYS A 80 -10.27 12.22 -13.24
N LYS A 81 -9.16 12.73 -13.80
CA LYS A 81 -8.91 14.14 -14.08
C LYS A 81 -9.29 14.58 -15.51
N ARG A 82 -9.67 13.65 -16.40
CA ARG A 82 -10.23 13.91 -17.73
C ARG A 82 -11.72 13.60 -17.75
#